data_AF-A0A7W1U425-F1
#
_entry.id   AF-A0A7W1U425-F1
#
_cell.length_a   1.000
_cell.length_b   1.000
_cell.length_c   1.000
_cell.angle_alpha   90.00
_cell.angle_beta   90.00
_cell.angle_gamma   90.00
#
_symmetry.space_group_name_H-M   'P 1'
#
loop_
_entity.id
_entity.type
_entity.pdbx_description
1 polymer ?
#
loop_
_entity_poly.entity_id
_entity_poly.type
_entity_poly.pdbx_seq_one_letter_code
_entity_poly.pdbx_strand_id
1 'polypeptide(L)'
;MRTYILLSLGIVTLGIGLVLPAQGADPTDNRMRDALRNALLQARSCETEKATLEAAKSEADEVNKGLTAKVESLTSGKTKAEKAAAGQAEEITKLKDALGKWQAAYQQVTEIAKKTETERVKLSGKSILLQREVEDQQRKNDALFKTGNEILTRYEHFGLGDALAAKEPFVGLTRVKLQNLVQDYRDKLADQKVKP
;
A
#
# COMPACT_ATOMS: atom_id res chain seq x y z
N MET A 1 -62.82 -42.99 -47.35
CA MET A 1 -63.18 -44.22 -48.09
C MET A 1 -63.67 -45.27 -47.10
N ARG A 2 -64.85 -45.84 -47.39
CA ARG A 2 -65.52 -47.04 -46.84
C ARG A 2 -65.92 -47.05 -45.34
N THR A 3 -67.01 -46.32 -45.09
CA THR A 3 -68.21 -46.82 -44.39
C THR A 3 -68.77 -48.10 -45.02
N TYR A 4 -69.29 -49.05 -44.23
CA TYR A 4 -70.62 -49.67 -44.46
C TYR A 4 -71.18 -50.23 -43.15
N ILE A 5 -72.44 -49.87 -42.92
CA ILE A 5 -73.28 -50.02 -41.73
C ILE A 5 -74.58 -50.67 -42.27
N LEU A 6 -75.08 -51.70 -41.56
CA LEU A 6 -76.49 -52.19 -41.51
C LEU A 6 -77.06 -52.81 -42.82
N LEU A 7 -78.11 -53.66 -42.87
CA LEU A 7 -79.23 -53.98 -41.98
C LEU A 7 -79.92 -55.29 -42.48
N SER A 8 -80.37 -56.13 -41.55
CA SER A 8 -81.60 -56.99 -41.52
C SER A 8 -82.21 -57.68 -42.77
N LEU A 9 -82.53 -58.98 -42.61
CA LEU A 9 -83.86 -59.64 -42.71
C LEU A 9 -83.59 -61.17 -42.69
N GLY A 10 -84.34 -62.08 -42.06
CA GLY A 10 -85.58 -62.07 -41.31
C GLY A 10 -85.78 -63.50 -40.79
N ILE A 11 -86.28 -63.60 -39.56
CA ILE A 11 -86.52 -64.82 -38.76
C ILE A 11 -87.75 -65.59 -39.30
N VAL A 12 -87.86 -66.90 -39.03
CA VAL A 12 -89.03 -67.54 -38.36
C VAL A 12 -88.99 -69.10 -38.39
N THR A 13 -88.78 -69.64 -37.18
CA THR A 13 -89.40 -70.82 -36.51
C THR A 13 -89.23 -72.26 -36.98
N LEU A 14 -88.68 -73.08 -36.06
CA LEU A 14 -89.18 -74.34 -35.51
C LEU A 14 -88.40 -74.52 -34.17
N GLY A 15 -88.89 -74.90 -33.00
CA GLY A 15 -90.08 -75.60 -32.55
C GLY A 15 -89.66 -76.40 -31.29
N ILE A 16 -89.96 -75.84 -30.11
CA ILE A 16 -90.30 -76.47 -28.81
C ILE A 16 -89.41 -77.60 -28.25
N GLY A 17 -88.90 -77.41 -27.03
CA GLY A 17 -88.82 -78.53 -26.06
C GLY A 17 -87.83 -78.38 -24.91
N LEU A 18 -88.39 -78.39 -23.69
CA LEU A 18 -87.78 -78.67 -22.38
C LEU A 18 -86.87 -77.64 -21.70
N VAL A 19 -87.47 -77.02 -20.68
CA VAL A 19 -86.84 -76.56 -19.45
C VAL A 19 -86.21 -77.76 -18.72
N LEU A 20 -84.93 -77.64 -18.36
CA LEU A 20 -84.35 -78.15 -17.11
C LEU A 20 -83.05 -77.35 -16.81
N PRO A 21 -82.70 -77.19 -15.53
CA PRO A 21 -81.85 -76.13 -15.01
C PRO A 21 -80.35 -76.47 -15.10
N ALA A 22 -79.52 -75.44 -14.94
CA ALA A 22 -78.17 -75.47 -14.39
C ALA A 22 -77.33 -76.73 -14.72
N GLN A 23 -76.65 -76.72 -15.87
CA GLN A 23 -75.47 -77.54 -16.06
C GLN A 23 -74.25 -76.79 -15.51
N GLY A 24 -73.56 -77.45 -14.58
CA GLY A 24 -72.55 -76.89 -13.69
C GLY A 24 -71.42 -76.15 -14.40
N ALA A 25 -70.97 -75.08 -13.73
CA ALA A 25 -69.71 -74.44 -14.05
C ALA A 25 -68.59 -75.48 -14.06
N ASP A 26 -67.94 -75.64 -15.21
CA ASP A 26 -66.75 -76.46 -15.35
C ASP A 26 -65.68 -75.86 -14.40
N PRO A 27 -65.13 -76.61 -13.43
CA PRO A 27 -64.16 -76.08 -12.47
C PRO A 27 -62.89 -75.51 -13.13
N THR A 28 -62.65 -75.82 -14.39
CA THR A 28 -61.60 -75.27 -15.25
C THR A 28 -61.89 -73.85 -15.73
N ASP A 29 -63.13 -73.52 -16.14
CA ASP A 29 -63.51 -72.18 -16.62
C ASP A 29 -63.49 -71.15 -15.49
N ASN A 30 -63.95 -71.53 -14.29
CA ASN A 30 -63.87 -70.65 -13.10
C ASN A 30 -62.41 -70.35 -12.71
N ARG A 31 -61.51 -71.34 -12.77
CA ARG A 31 -60.07 -71.13 -12.52
C ARG A 31 -59.43 -70.23 -13.56
N MET A 32 -59.81 -70.34 -14.84
CA MET A 32 -59.31 -69.44 -15.89
C MET A 32 -59.80 -68.00 -15.71
N ARG A 33 -61.05 -67.80 -15.26
CA ARG A 33 -61.58 -66.47 -14.93
C ARG A 33 -60.88 -65.86 -13.73
N ASP A 34 -60.61 -66.65 -12.69
CA ASP A 34 -59.87 -66.16 -11.51
C ASP A 34 -58.40 -65.90 -11.83
N ALA A 35 -57.76 -66.72 -12.66
CA ALA A 35 -56.41 -66.46 -13.19
C ALA A 35 -56.37 -65.17 -14.03
N LEU A 36 -57.39 -64.93 -14.87
CA LEU A 36 -57.51 -63.70 -15.67
C LEU A 36 -57.75 -62.46 -14.79
N ARG A 37 -58.58 -62.56 -13.74
CA ARG A 37 -58.77 -61.49 -12.75
C ARG A 37 -57.49 -61.17 -12.00
N ASN A 38 -56.75 -62.19 -11.56
CA ASN A 38 -55.46 -62.01 -10.89
C ASN A 38 -54.43 -61.38 -11.84
N ALA A 39 -54.36 -61.82 -13.09
CA ALA A 39 -53.48 -61.22 -14.10
C ALA A 39 -53.86 -59.76 -14.38
N LEU A 40 -55.15 -59.42 -14.43
CA LEU A 40 -55.61 -58.04 -14.62
C LEU A 40 -55.29 -57.16 -13.40
N LEU A 41 -55.44 -57.68 -12.18
CA LEU A 41 -55.03 -56.97 -10.95
C LEU A 41 -53.52 -56.75 -10.90
N GLN A 42 -52.73 -57.75 -11.29
CA GLN A 42 -51.27 -57.63 -11.37
C GLN A 42 -50.83 -56.64 -12.47
N ALA A 43 -51.47 -56.66 -13.63
CA ALA A 43 -51.22 -55.71 -14.70
C ALA A 43 -51.52 -54.27 -14.24
N ARG A 44 -52.65 -54.07 -13.54
CA ARG A 44 -53.01 -52.77 -12.96
C ARG A 44 -52.03 -52.33 -11.86
N SER A 45 -51.58 -53.23 -10.99
CA SER A 45 -50.55 -52.94 -9.96
C SER A 45 -49.25 -52.50 -10.61
N CYS A 46 -48.78 -53.25 -11.61
CA CYS A 46 -47.57 -52.93 -12.36
C CYS A 46 -47.68 -51.59 -13.11
N GLU A 47 -48.85 -51.28 -13.67
CA GLU A 47 -49.12 -49.99 -14.31
C GLU A 47 -49.09 -48.83 -13.30
N THR A 48 -49.67 -49.01 -12.12
CA THR A 48 -49.58 -48.00 -11.04
C THR A 48 -48.16 -47.83 -10.52
N GLU A 49 -47.41 -48.92 -10.33
CA GLU A 49 -46.01 -48.88 -9.90
C GLU A 49 -45.15 -48.18 -10.96
N LYS A 50 -45.34 -48.47 -12.24
CA LYS A 50 -44.67 -47.79 -13.35
C LYS A 50 -44.95 -46.30 -13.35
N ALA A 51 -46.21 -45.89 -13.17
CA ALA A 51 -46.58 -44.47 -13.08
C ALA A 51 -45.92 -43.79 -11.86
N THR A 52 -45.85 -44.46 -10.70
CA THR A 52 -45.15 -43.91 -9.52
C THR A 52 -43.64 -43.80 -9.71
N LEU A 53 -43.01 -44.78 -10.36
CA LEU A 53 -41.57 -44.76 -10.65
C LEU A 53 -41.22 -43.71 -11.70
N GLU A 54 -42.08 -43.50 -12.70
CA GLU A 54 -41.92 -42.47 -13.71
C GLU A 54 -42.05 -41.06 -13.11
N ALA A 55 -43.01 -40.87 -12.19
CA ALA A 55 -43.13 -39.64 -11.40
C ALA A 55 -41.90 -39.39 -10.51
N ALA A 56 -41.44 -40.41 -9.77
CA ALA A 56 -40.26 -40.30 -8.92
C ALA A 56 -38.97 -40.04 -9.72
N LYS A 57 -38.85 -40.64 -10.92
CA LYS A 57 -37.74 -40.38 -11.84
C LYS A 57 -37.77 -38.95 -12.35
N SER A 58 -38.94 -38.43 -12.74
CA SER A 58 -39.09 -37.04 -13.16
C SER A 58 -38.72 -36.07 -12.04
N GLU A 59 -39.11 -36.35 -10.80
CA GLU A 59 -38.75 -35.53 -9.64
C GLU A 59 -37.25 -35.57 -9.36
N ALA A 60 -36.64 -36.76 -9.40
CA ALA A 60 -35.20 -36.94 -9.24
C ALA A 60 -34.40 -36.23 -10.35
N ASP A 61 -34.87 -36.25 -11.59
CA ASP A 61 -34.24 -35.57 -12.71
C ASP A 61 -34.30 -34.03 -12.54
N GLU A 62 -35.41 -33.48 -12.05
CA GLU A 62 -35.53 -32.05 -11.74
C GLU A 62 -34.64 -31.63 -10.55
N VAL A 63 -34.58 -32.44 -9.49
CA VAL A 63 -33.67 -32.19 -8.36
C VAL A 63 -32.21 -32.25 -8.80
N ASN A 64 -31.84 -33.24 -9.62
CA ASN A 64 -30.49 -33.34 -10.17
C ASN A 64 -30.12 -32.14 -11.04
N LYS A 65 -31.02 -31.66 -11.90
CA LYS A 65 -30.79 -30.42 -12.67
C LYS A 65 -30.58 -29.22 -11.74
N GLY A 66 -31.41 -29.07 -10.70
CA GLY A 66 -31.29 -27.99 -9.72
C GLY A 66 -29.98 -28.05 -8.92
N LEU A 67 -29.57 -29.24 -8.50
CA LEU A 67 -28.30 -29.45 -7.79
C LEU A 67 -27.10 -29.17 -8.70
N THR A 68 -27.11 -29.65 -9.95
CA THR A 68 -26.05 -29.38 -10.93
C THR A 68 -25.92 -27.87 -11.18
N ALA A 69 -27.03 -27.16 -11.42
CA ALA A 69 -27.01 -25.71 -11.59
C ALA A 69 -26.46 -24.97 -10.35
N LYS A 70 -26.80 -25.45 -9.14
CA LYS A 70 -26.28 -24.87 -7.90
C LYS A 70 -24.79 -25.13 -7.72
N VAL A 71 -24.30 -26.33 -8.06
CA VAL A 71 -22.88 -26.68 -8.02
C VAL A 71 -22.09 -25.85 -9.02
N GLU A 72 -22.58 -25.68 -10.25
CA GLU A 72 -21.97 -24.82 -11.27
C GLU A 72 -21.92 -23.34 -10.81
N SER A 73 -23.01 -22.84 -10.22
CA SER A 73 -23.05 -21.48 -9.68
C SER A 73 -22.03 -21.30 -8.55
N LEU A 74 -22.00 -22.21 -7.59
CA LEU A 74 -21.07 -22.15 -6.45
C LEU A 74 -19.60 -22.29 -6.88
N THR A 75 -19.30 -23.19 -7.82
CA THR A 75 -17.93 -23.36 -8.35
C THR A 75 -17.47 -22.12 -9.13
N SER A 76 -18.35 -21.51 -9.93
CA SER A 76 -18.05 -20.25 -10.62
C SER A 76 -17.87 -19.08 -9.64
N GLY A 77 -18.66 -19.03 -8.56
CA GLY A 77 -18.52 -18.03 -7.49
C GLY A 77 -17.20 -18.19 -6.73
N LYS A 78 -16.85 -19.43 -6.36
CA LYS A 78 -15.61 -19.76 -5.67
C LYS A 78 -14.38 -19.37 -6.49
N THR A 79 -14.35 -19.74 -7.77
CA THR A 79 -13.22 -19.40 -8.65
C THR A 79 -13.05 -17.89 -8.86
N LYS A 80 -14.15 -17.13 -8.94
CA LYS A 80 -14.09 -15.66 -8.97
C LYS A 80 -13.56 -15.07 -7.66
N ALA A 81 -14.03 -15.59 -6.52
CA ALA A 81 -13.58 -15.14 -5.21
C ALA A 81 -12.08 -15.44 -4.98
N GLU A 82 -11.61 -16.62 -5.39
CA GLU A 82 -10.19 -16.99 -5.30
C GLU A 82 -9.31 -16.08 -6.17
N LYS A 83 -9.75 -15.77 -7.40
CA LYS A 83 -9.04 -14.82 -8.28
C LYS A 83 -9.00 -13.41 -7.69
N ALA A 84 -10.11 -12.94 -7.12
CA ALA A 84 -10.17 -11.63 -6.48
C ALA A 84 -9.26 -11.57 -5.24
N ALA A 85 -9.27 -12.61 -4.41
CA ALA A 85 -8.41 -12.71 -3.23
C ALA A 85 -6.92 -12.75 -3.61
N ALA A 86 -6.56 -13.49 -4.67
CA ALA A 86 -5.19 -13.51 -5.19
C ALA A 86 -4.75 -12.11 -5.69
N GLY A 87 -5.61 -11.43 -6.45
CA GLY A 87 -5.33 -10.06 -6.91
C GLY A 87 -5.17 -9.07 -5.76
N GLN A 88 -6.04 -9.13 -4.74
CA GLN A 88 -5.92 -8.30 -3.54
C GLN A 88 -4.64 -8.61 -2.75
N ALA A 89 -4.25 -9.88 -2.64
CA ALA A 89 -3.01 -10.26 -1.96
C ALA A 89 -1.78 -9.67 -2.67
N GLU A 90 -1.74 -9.70 -4.00
CA GLU A 90 -0.68 -9.05 -4.79
C GLU A 90 -0.67 -7.53 -4.67
N GLU A 91 -1.84 -6.89 -4.57
CA GLU A 91 -1.92 -5.44 -4.38
C GLU A 91 -1.45 -5.04 -2.99
N ILE A 92 -1.82 -5.80 -1.96
CA ILE A 92 -1.37 -5.59 -0.58
C ILE A 92 0.16 -5.74 -0.49
N THR A 93 0.78 -6.71 -1.15
CA THR A 93 2.25 -6.85 -1.14
C THR A 93 2.92 -5.65 -1.81
N LYS A 94 2.43 -5.23 -3.00
CA LYS A 94 2.94 -4.03 -3.69
C LYS A 94 2.82 -2.76 -2.84
N LEU A 95 1.68 -2.57 -2.17
CA LEU A 95 1.45 -1.42 -1.30
C LEU A 95 2.36 -1.45 -0.06
N LYS A 96 2.56 -2.62 0.55
CA LYS A 96 3.50 -2.79 1.67
C LYS A 96 4.94 -2.46 1.26
N ASP A 97 5.38 -2.94 0.10
CA ASP A 97 6.72 -2.65 -0.42
C ASP A 97 6.90 -1.16 -0.72
N ALA A 98 5.88 -0.53 -1.33
CA ALA A 98 5.88 0.91 -1.57
C ALA A 98 5.96 1.68 -0.25
N LEU A 99 5.15 1.33 0.74
CA LEU A 99 5.14 1.96 2.06
C LEU A 99 6.51 1.84 2.74
N GLY A 100 7.14 0.66 2.68
CA GLY A 100 8.49 0.44 3.20
C GLY A 100 9.53 1.35 2.52
N LYS A 101 9.48 1.49 1.20
CA LYS A 101 10.36 2.40 0.45
C LYS A 101 10.14 3.86 0.82
N TRP A 102 8.88 4.29 0.92
CA TRP A 102 8.54 5.65 1.34
C TRP A 102 9.01 5.95 2.75
N GLN A 103 8.85 5.02 3.69
CA GLN A 103 9.32 5.18 5.06
C GLN A 103 10.84 5.28 5.13
N ALA A 104 11.57 4.44 4.39
CA ALA A 104 13.03 4.49 4.32
C ALA A 104 13.53 5.81 3.71
N ALA A 105 12.93 6.25 2.60
CA ALA A 105 13.26 7.51 1.95
C ALA A 105 12.97 8.71 2.89
N TYR A 106 11.84 8.69 3.60
CA TYR A 106 11.48 9.74 4.55
C TYR A 106 12.48 9.82 5.72
N GLN A 107 12.91 8.67 6.26
CA GLN A 107 13.94 8.62 7.29
C GLN A 107 15.27 9.20 6.79
N GLN A 108 15.71 8.81 5.59
CA GLN A 108 16.93 9.35 4.97
C GLN A 108 16.87 10.87 4.78
N VAL A 109 15.75 11.39 4.24
CA VAL A 109 15.57 12.84 4.06
C VAL A 109 15.58 13.56 5.40
N THR A 110 14.96 13.00 6.43
CA THR A 110 14.94 13.58 7.77
C THR A 110 16.34 13.62 8.39
N GLU A 111 17.14 12.56 8.24
CA GLU A 111 18.52 12.51 8.71
C GLU A 111 19.41 13.52 7.97
N ILE A 112 19.28 13.58 6.64
CA ILE A 112 20.00 14.56 5.81
C ILE A 112 19.65 15.97 6.25
N ALA A 113 18.35 16.29 6.41
CA ALA A 113 17.91 17.61 6.85
C ALA A 113 18.49 17.99 8.22
N LYS A 114 18.49 17.07 9.20
CA LYS A 114 19.10 17.30 10.53
C LYS A 114 20.60 17.55 10.44
N LYS A 115 21.31 16.77 9.61
CA LYS A 115 22.75 16.92 9.39
C LYS A 115 23.06 18.26 8.75
N THR A 116 22.36 18.61 7.68
CA THR A 116 22.51 19.89 6.98
C THR A 116 22.21 21.07 7.89
N GLU A 117 21.16 21.01 8.72
CA GLU A 117 20.86 22.10 9.66
C GLU A 117 21.95 22.24 10.74
N THR A 118 22.45 21.12 11.26
CA THR A 118 23.57 21.12 12.22
C THR A 118 24.82 21.73 11.61
N GLU A 119 25.14 21.38 10.36
CA GLU A 119 26.27 21.95 9.61
C GLU A 119 26.07 23.45 9.33
N ARG A 120 24.85 23.87 8.95
CA ARG A 120 24.48 25.27 8.72
C ARG A 120 24.70 26.11 9.98
N VAL A 121 24.22 25.64 11.13
CA VAL A 121 24.39 26.34 12.41
C VAL A 121 25.87 26.44 12.78
N LYS A 122 26.65 25.35 12.61
CA LYS A 122 28.10 25.36 12.86
C LYS A 122 28.84 26.35 11.96
N LEU A 123 28.54 26.34 10.66
CA LEU A 123 29.18 27.24 9.68
C LEU A 123 28.78 28.70 9.92
N SER A 124 27.51 28.96 10.24
CA SER A 124 27.04 30.30 10.61
C SER A 124 27.75 30.81 11.87
N GLY A 125 27.89 29.98 12.90
CA GLY A 125 28.64 30.32 14.11
C GLY A 125 30.11 30.63 13.82
N LYS A 126 30.79 29.80 13.02
CA LYS A 126 32.17 30.04 12.58
C LYS A 126 32.31 31.33 11.78
N SER A 127 31.37 31.61 10.88
CA SER A 127 31.38 32.83 10.08
C SER A 127 31.27 34.08 10.95
N ILE A 128 30.41 34.07 11.98
CA ILE A 128 30.30 35.19 12.93
C ILE A 128 31.59 35.37 13.73
N LEU A 129 32.22 34.28 14.19
CA LEU A 129 33.49 34.37 14.92
C LEU A 129 34.61 34.92 14.04
N LEU A 130 34.75 34.41 12.81
CA LEU A 130 35.74 34.90 11.85
C LEU A 130 35.50 36.36 11.48
N GLN A 131 34.24 36.77 11.31
CA GLN A 131 33.91 38.16 11.04
C GLN A 131 34.36 39.09 12.18
N ARG A 132 34.10 38.70 13.44
CA ARG A 132 34.56 39.46 14.61
C ARG A 132 36.09 39.50 14.72
N GLU A 133 36.75 38.39 14.40
CA GLU A 133 38.20 38.30 14.39
C GLU A 133 38.81 39.23 13.34
N VAL A 134 38.27 39.22 12.11
CA VAL A 134 38.69 40.12 11.03
C VAL A 134 38.49 41.58 11.43
N GLU A 135 37.34 41.94 12.00
CA GLU A 135 37.08 43.30 12.48
C GLU A 135 38.06 43.72 13.59
N ASP A 136 38.42 42.82 14.50
CA ASP A 136 39.41 43.10 15.55
C ASP A 136 40.82 43.28 14.98
N GLN A 137 41.21 42.42 14.04
CA GLN A 137 42.49 42.52 13.34
C GLN A 137 42.58 43.81 12.52
N GLN A 138 41.48 44.23 11.86
CA GLN A 138 41.42 45.51 11.15
C GLN A 138 41.61 46.70 12.09
N ARG A 139 40.88 46.75 13.22
CA ARG A 139 41.06 47.81 14.22
C ARG A 139 42.49 47.89 14.74
N LYS A 140 43.10 46.74 15.02
CA LYS A 140 44.51 46.65 15.45
C LYS A 140 45.47 47.13 14.38
N ASN A 141 45.23 46.78 13.11
CA ASN A 141 46.03 47.25 11.98
C ASN A 141 45.97 48.77 11.85
N ASP A 142 44.77 49.35 11.90
CA ASP A 142 44.58 50.81 11.85
C ASP A 142 45.31 51.51 13.01
N ALA A 143 45.24 50.95 14.22
CA ALA A 143 45.93 51.47 15.39
C ALA A 143 47.47 51.37 15.26
N LEU A 144 47.99 50.26 14.73
CA LEU A 144 49.41 50.10 14.42
C LEU A 144 49.88 51.11 13.37
N PHE A 145 49.11 51.29 12.29
CA PHE A 145 49.42 52.25 11.24
C PHE A 145 49.45 53.69 11.78
N LYS A 146 48.46 54.05 12.59
CA LYS A 146 48.42 55.36 13.26
C LYS A 146 49.62 55.58 14.18
N THR A 147 49.97 54.56 14.98
CA THR A 147 51.14 54.63 15.88
C THR A 147 52.45 54.75 15.10
N GLY A 148 52.59 53.99 13.99
CA GLY A 148 53.74 54.07 13.09
C GLY A 148 53.90 55.45 12.48
N ASN A 149 52.82 56.06 11.99
CA ASN A 149 52.85 57.43 11.48
C ASN A 149 53.20 58.45 12.56
N GLU A 150 52.67 58.30 13.79
CA GLU A 150 53.02 59.19 14.90
C GLU A 150 54.54 59.14 15.20
N ILE A 151 55.15 57.95 15.15
CA ILE A 151 56.59 57.77 15.32
C ILE A 151 57.37 58.45 14.18
N LEU A 152 56.96 58.25 12.93
CA LEU A 152 57.60 58.86 11.76
C LEU A 152 57.54 60.40 11.80
N THR A 153 56.35 60.97 12.04
CA THR A 153 56.16 62.42 12.17
C THR A 153 57.01 63.01 13.30
N ARG A 154 57.12 62.32 14.44
CA ARG A 154 58.01 62.78 15.52
C ARG A 154 59.48 62.69 15.15
N TYR A 155 59.91 61.64 14.44
CA TYR A 155 61.28 61.51 13.97
C TYR A 155 61.65 62.63 12.97
N GLU A 156 60.75 62.96 12.05
CA GLU A 156 60.88 64.09 11.12
C GLU A 156 61.03 65.41 11.87
N HIS A 157 60.17 65.68 12.86
CA HIS A 157 60.25 66.91 13.65
C HIS A 157 61.47 66.98 14.58
N PHE A 158 61.92 65.85 15.14
CA PHE A 158 63.14 65.77 15.94
C PHE A 158 64.37 66.14 15.08
N GLY A 159 64.46 65.62 13.85
CA GLY A 159 65.54 65.97 12.93
C GLY A 159 65.57 67.45 12.53
N LEU A 160 64.42 68.11 12.45
CA LEU A 160 64.30 69.52 12.06
C LEU A 160 64.46 70.50 13.24
N GLY A 161 63.98 70.14 14.44
CA GLY A 161 64.04 70.97 15.64
C GLY A 161 65.36 70.83 16.41
N ASP A 162 65.94 69.62 16.49
CA ASP A 162 67.18 69.39 17.23
C ASP A 162 68.42 69.80 16.45
N ALA A 163 68.37 69.90 15.12
CA ALA A 163 69.46 70.51 14.34
C ALA A 163 69.70 71.98 14.72
N LEU A 164 68.68 72.67 15.25
CA LEU A 164 68.77 74.03 15.81
C LEU A 164 69.17 74.04 17.30
N ALA A 165 68.86 72.99 18.06
CA ALA A 165 69.16 72.86 19.50
C ALA A 165 70.47 72.11 19.82
N ALA A 166 71.16 71.55 18.81
CA ALA A 166 72.38 70.74 18.89
C ALA A 166 73.61 71.40 19.58
N LYS A 167 73.46 72.58 20.19
CA LYS A 167 74.47 73.20 21.05
C LYS A 167 74.39 72.81 22.52
N GLU A 168 73.34 72.14 22.98
CA GLU A 168 73.28 71.66 24.37
C GLU A 168 73.51 70.14 24.49
N PRO A 169 74.40 69.68 25.38
CA PRO A 169 74.65 68.25 25.59
C PRO A 169 73.40 67.59 26.16
N PHE A 170 73.03 66.40 25.64
CA PHE A 170 71.94 65.57 26.15
C PHE A 170 72.10 65.28 27.65
N VAL A 171 71.55 66.15 28.51
CA VAL A 171 71.52 65.98 29.96
C VAL A 171 70.58 64.84 30.36
N GLY A 172 70.82 64.24 31.53
CA GLY A 172 70.12 63.03 32.01
C GLY A 172 68.59 63.12 31.97
N LEU A 173 68.00 64.30 32.17
CA LEU A 173 66.55 64.51 32.11
C LEU A 173 65.99 64.27 30.69
N THR A 174 66.68 64.72 29.64
CA THR A 174 66.29 64.52 28.24
C THR A 174 66.40 63.06 27.84
N ARG A 175 67.43 62.36 28.34
CA ARG A 175 67.60 60.91 28.14
C ARG A 175 66.45 60.11 28.76
N VAL A 176 66.03 60.44 29.98
CA VAL A 176 64.90 59.77 30.65
C VAL A 176 63.58 60.02 29.89
N LYS A 177 63.33 61.24 29.42
CA LYS A 177 62.15 61.55 28.59
C LYS A 177 62.11 60.72 27.29
N LEU A 178 63.24 60.57 26.62
CA LEU A 178 63.34 59.75 25.40
C LEU A 178 63.12 58.25 25.70
N GLN A 179 63.68 57.75 26.80
CA GLN A 179 63.46 56.37 27.24
C GLN A 179 61.99 56.09 27.54
N ASN A 180 61.30 56.98 28.25
CA ASN A 180 59.87 56.87 28.52
C ASN A 180 59.06 56.86 27.21
N LEU A 181 59.39 57.75 26.26
CA LEU A 181 58.69 57.80 24.98
C LEU A 181 58.87 56.52 24.15
N VAL A 182 60.09 55.96 24.12
CA VAL A 182 60.36 54.68 23.45
C VAL A 182 59.60 53.54 24.13
N GLN A 183 59.49 53.57 25.46
CA GLN A 183 58.72 52.60 26.21
C GLN A 183 57.22 52.72 25.90
N ASP A 184 56.65 53.92 25.92
CA ASP A 184 55.24 54.16 25.58
C ASP A 184 54.89 53.64 24.18
N TYR A 185 55.76 53.86 23.19
CA TYR A 185 55.54 53.32 21.83
C TYR A 185 55.71 51.81 21.75
N ARG A 186 56.67 51.24 22.50
CA ARG A 186 56.80 49.77 22.59
C ARG A 186 55.55 49.14 23.18
N ASP A 187 54.99 49.74 24.22
CA ASP A 187 53.78 49.24 24.87
C ASP A 187 52.58 49.35 23.92
N LYS A 188 52.40 50.50 23.24
CA LYS A 188 51.37 50.66 22.19
C LYS A 188 51.49 49.63 21.05
N LEU A 189 52.70 49.37 20.56
CA LEU A 189 52.93 48.37 19.51
C LEU A 189 52.66 46.94 20.01
N ALA A 190 53.02 46.64 21.26
CA ALA A 190 52.78 45.34 21.86
C ALA A 190 51.28 45.06 22.08
N ASP A 191 50.52 46.07 22.51
CA ASP A 191 49.07 45.95 22.76
C ASP A 191 48.27 45.70 21.47
N GLN A 192 48.70 46.27 20.34
CA GLN A 192 48.01 46.12 19.06
C GLN A 192 48.46 44.90 18.25
N LYS A 193 49.51 44.19 18.68
CA LYS A 193 49.97 42.98 18.00
C LYS A 193 48.91 41.88 18.07
N VAL A 194 48.56 41.31 16.93
CA VAL A 194 47.68 40.13 16.87
C VAL A 194 48.36 38.96 17.60
N LYS A 195 47.65 38.37 18.56
CA LYS A 195 48.11 37.19 19.31
C LYS A 195 47.54 35.93 18.64
N PRO A 196 48.34 34.85 18.54
CA PRO A 196 47.90 33.57 17.97
C PRO A 196 46.87 32.86 18.85
#